data_AF-A0A087EA29-F1
#
_entry.id   AF-A0A087EA29-F1
#
_cell.length_a   1.000
_cell.length_b   1.000
_cell.length_c   1.000
_cell.angle_alpha   90.00
_cell.angle_beta   90.00
_cell.angle_gamma   90.00
#
_symmetry.space_group_name_H-M   'P 1'
#
loop_
_entity.id
_entity.type
_entity.pdbx_description
1 polymer ?
#
loop_
_entity_poly.entity_id
_entity_poly.type
_entity_poly.pdbx_seq_one_letter_code
_entity_poly.pdbx_strand_id
1 'polypeptide(L)'
;MNSRTRVLLQSVAAVFAGGSVGSLIRISLSKLQAPDASWPWMTLLINLTGSFILGCLLEYLATTGEDIGARRIWRLGLGTGVIGGYTTYSTFILETDTRITGHAVALALGYLVISVVVGLFCAGLGISAGERLGNRRNARAASLPAAQSVAQTIGASTPTVDATAHGADDGPNATGSAGNGSASNDNVSSGNAGNSGAPDAGHAAARANAQKGGRS
;
A
#
# COMPACT_ATOMS: atom_id res chain seq x y z
N MET A 1 -2.89 -18.79 -22.36
CA MET A 1 -3.55 -18.65 -21.04
C MET A 1 -3.72 -17.16 -20.72
N ASN A 2 -4.95 -16.69 -20.49
CA ASN A 2 -5.24 -15.26 -20.35
C ASN A 2 -4.69 -14.69 -19.05
N SER A 3 -4.37 -13.39 -19.03
CA SER A 3 -3.79 -12.70 -17.85
C SER A 3 -4.65 -12.85 -16.60
N ARG A 4 -5.98 -12.80 -16.75
CA ARG A 4 -6.95 -13.03 -15.66
C ARG A 4 -6.85 -14.44 -15.07
N THR A 5 -6.76 -15.47 -15.92
CA THR A 5 -6.63 -16.87 -15.48
C THR A 5 -5.33 -17.09 -14.71
N ARG A 6 -4.22 -16.47 -15.15
CA ARG A 6 -2.93 -16.55 -14.46
C ARG A 6 -3.01 -15.94 -13.05
N VAL A 7 -3.56 -14.74 -12.92
CA VAL A 7 -3.70 -14.06 -11.61
C VAL A 7 -4.62 -14.85 -10.68
N LEU A 8 -5.69 -15.46 -11.20
CA LEU A 8 -6.57 -16.33 -10.41
C LEU A 8 -5.83 -17.55 -9.87
N LEU A 9 -5.12 -18.29 -10.74
CA LEU A 9 -4.36 -19.48 -10.33
C LEU A 9 -3.28 -19.12 -9.30
N GLN A 10 -2.57 -18.01 -9.49
CA GLN A 10 -1.61 -17.51 -8.53
C GLN A 10 -2.25 -17.14 -7.19
N SER A 11 -3.45 -16.53 -7.22
CA SER A 11 -4.18 -16.18 -6.00
C SER A 11 -4.61 -17.43 -5.23
N VAL A 12 -5.15 -18.45 -5.92
CA VAL A 12 -5.55 -19.71 -5.30
C VAL A 12 -4.35 -20.42 -4.68
N ALA A 13 -3.23 -20.51 -5.42
CA ALA A 13 -2.00 -21.09 -4.91
C ALA A 13 -1.47 -20.33 -3.67
N ALA A 14 -1.52 -18.99 -3.69
CA ALA A 14 -1.11 -18.16 -2.56
C ALA A 14 -2.02 -18.36 -1.34
N VAL A 15 -3.34 -18.48 -1.52
CA VAL A 15 -4.29 -18.78 -0.43
C VAL A 15 -4.02 -20.16 0.16
N PHE A 16 -3.80 -21.18 -0.69
CA PHE A 16 -3.52 -22.54 -0.24
C PHE A 16 -2.22 -22.62 0.57
N ALA A 17 -1.13 -22.06 0.04
CA ALA A 17 0.15 -22.02 0.72
C ALA A 17 0.06 -21.21 2.02
N GLY A 18 -0.57 -20.03 1.97
CA GLY A 18 -0.78 -19.18 3.13
C GLY A 18 -1.60 -19.87 4.22
N GLY A 19 -2.73 -20.48 3.86
CA GLY A 19 -3.61 -21.20 4.78
C GLY A 19 -2.93 -22.37 5.48
N SER A 20 -2.07 -23.09 4.74
CA SER A 20 -1.24 -24.15 5.29
C SER A 20 -0.26 -23.61 6.34
N VAL A 21 0.47 -22.53 6.01
CA VAL A 21 1.40 -21.88 6.94
C VAL A 21 0.68 -21.35 8.19
N GLY A 22 -0.43 -20.63 8.00
CA GLY A 22 -1.22 -20.08 9.10
C GLY A 22 -1.73 -21.17 10.05
N SER A 23 -2.26 -22.26 9.49
CA SER A 23 -2.77 -23.40 10.28
C SER A 23 -1.65 -24.10 11.06
N LEU A 24 -0.46 -24.26 10.47
CA LEU A 24 0.69 -24.86 11.13
C LEU A 24 1.21 -23.99 12.27
N ILE A 25 1.25 -22.66 12.09
CA ILE A 25 1.60 -21.71 13.16
C ILE A 25 0.58 -21.83 14.29
N ARG A 26 -0.73 -21.80 13.96
CA ARG A 26 -1.79 -21.94 14.95
C ARG A 26 -1.64 -23.23 15.76
N ILE A 27 -1.50 -24.38 15.09
CA ILE A 27 -1.31 -25.68 15.76
C ILE A 27 -0.08 -25.67 16.66
N SER A 28 1.02 -25.07 16.20
CA SER A 28 2.26 -25.01 16.98
C SER A 28 2.11 -24.15 18.23
N LEU A 29 1.43 -23.00 18.13
CA LEU A 29 1.15 -22.14 19.28
C LEU A 29 0.11 -22.76 20.23
N SER A 30 -0.92 -23.41 19.71
CA SER A 30 -1.93 -24.09 20.53
C SER A 30 -1.29 -25.19 21.40
N LYS A 31 -0.21 -25.84 20.95
CA LYS A 31 0.54 -26.83 21.74
C LYS A 31 1.30 -26.23 22.94
N LEU A 32 1.51 -24.92 22.98
CA LEU A 32 2.11 -24.24 24.13
C LEU A 32 1.12 -24.07 25.29
N GLN A 33 -0.17 -24.32 25.05
CA GLN A 33 -1.17 -24.30 26.10
C GLN A 33 -0.92 -25.48 27.07
N ALA A 34 -0.85 -25.19 28.37
CA ALA A 34 -0.76 -26.23 29.38
C ALA A 34 -1.99 -27.17 29.30
N PRO A 35 -1.82 -28.49 29.46
CA PRO A 35 -2.93 -29.45 29.39
C PRO A 35 -4.09 -29.14 30.34
N ASP A 36 -3.77 -28.64 31.54
CA ASP A 36 -4.75 -28.34 32.60
C ASP A 36 -5.18 -26.87 32.62
N ALA A 37 -4.97 -26.15 31.51
CA ALA A 37 -5.33 -24.75 31.44
C ALA A 37 -6.84 -24.54 31.54
N SER A 38 -7.26 -23.87 32.61
CA SER A 38 -8.66 -23.51 32.84
C SER A 38 -9.21 -22.49 31.84
N TRP A 39 -8.33 -21.73 31.17
CA TRP A 39 -8.69 -20.67 30.24
C TRP A 39 -7.98 -20.80 28.89
N PRO A 40 -8.66 -20.55 27.75
CA PRO A 40 -8.12 -20.80 26.42
C PRO A 40 -7.27 -19.62 25.94
N TRP A 41 -6.14 -19.38 26.63
CA TRP A 41 -5.27 -18.24 26.36
C TRP A 41 -4.70 -18.25 24.95
N MET A 42 -4.28 -19.42 24.43
CA MET A 42 -3.69 -19.49 23.10
C MET A 42 -4.71 -19.13 22.01
N THR A 43 -5.94 -19.65 22.07
CA THR A 43 -6.98 -19.32 21.09
C THR A 43 -7.35 -17.85 21.14
N LEU A 44 -7.48 -17.27 22.35
CA LEU A 44 -7.70 -15.84 22.53
C LEU A 44 -6.58 -15.02 21.88
N LEU A 45 -5.32 -15.27 22.27
CA LEU A 45 -4.17 -14.53 21.76
C LEU A 45 -4.07 -14.61 20.24
N ILE A 46 -4.22 -15.81 19.67
CA ILE A 46 -4.17 -16.05 18.24
C ILE A 46 -5.24 -15.23 17.49
N ASN A 47 -6.47 -15.19 17.99
CA ASN A 47 -7.53 -14.42 17.37
C ASN A 47 -7.33 -12.90 17.53
N LEU A 48 -6.83 -12.43 18.67
CA LEU A 48 -6.58 -11.00 18.92
C LEU A 48 -5.42 -10.47 18.07
N THR A 49 -4.28 -11.16 18.06
CA THR A 49 -3.13 -10.78 17.22
C THR A 49 -3.50 -10.90 15.74
N GLY A 50 -4.25 -11.93 15.35
CA GLY A 50 -4.73 -12.11 13.98
C GLY A 50 -5.63 -10.96 13.54
N SER A 51 -6.55 -10.50 14.42
CA SER A 51 -7.42 -9.34 14.15
C SER A 51 -6.60 -8.05 13.96
N PHE A 52 -5.59 -7.82 14.79
CA PHE A 52 -4.67 -6.69 14.64
C PHE A 52 -3.89 -6.74 13.32
N ILE A 53 -3.27 -7.89 13.02
CA ILE A 53 -2.47 -8.07 11.80
C ILE A 53 -3.35 -7.92 10.55
N LEU A 54 -4.58 -8.46 10.57
CA LEU A 54 -5.51 -8.36 9.44
C LEU A 54 -5.93 -6.91 9.21
N GLY A 55 -6.30 -6.17 10.27
CA GLY A 55 -6.64 -4.75 10.17
C GLY A 55 -5.49 -3.93 9.58
N CYS A 56 -4.27 -4.16 10.07
CA CYS A 56 -3.06 -3.49 9.56
C CYS A 56 -2.78 -3.82 8.10
N LEU A 57 -2.86 -5.10 7.74
CA LEU A 57 -2.61 -5.57 6.38
C LEU A 57 -3.61 -4.96 5.40
N LEU A 58 -4.91 -5.04 5.71
CA LEU A 58 -5.95 -4.56 4.80
C LEU A 58 -5.89 -3.06 4.61
N GLU A 59 -5.66 -2.29 5.68
CA GLU A 59 -5.55 -0.83 5.58
C GLU A 59 -4.27 -0.39 4.87
N TYR A 60 -3.14 -1.05 5.14
CA TYR A 60 -1.91 -0.81 4.39
C TYR A 60 -2.11 -1.11 2.90
N LEU A 61 -2.80 -2.21 2.56
CA LEU A 61 -3.21 -2.56 1.20
C LEU A 61 -4.42 -1.76 0.68
N ALA A 62 -5.00 -0.84 1.43
CA ALA A 62 -5.95 0.13 0.88
C ALA A 62 -5.17 1.39 0.47
N THR A 63 -4.40 1.95 1.40
CA THR A 63 -3.67 3.23 1.26
C THR A 63 -2.55 3.26 0.20
N THR A 64 -2.03 2.11 -0.21
CA THR A 64 -0.88 2.01 -1.13
C THR A 64 -1.20 1.81 -2.63
N GLY A 65 -2.46 1.88 -3.07
CA GLY A 65 -2.85 1.77 -4.49
C GLY A 65 -4.15 1.00 -4.74
N GLU A 66 -4.36 0.56 -5.99
CA GLU A 66 -5.51 -0.28 -6.37
C GLU A 66 -5.30 -1.77 -6.06
N ASP A 67 -6.39 -2.50 -5.91
CA ASP A 67 -6.41 -3.94 -5.63
C ASP A 67 -6.40 -4.78 -6.91
N ILE A 68 -5.31 -4.70 -7.65
CA ILE A 68 -5.13 -5.41 -8.93
C ILE A 68 -3.80 -6.15 -8.99
N GLY A 69 -3.74 -7.18 -9.85
CA GLY A 69 -2.54 -7.96 -10.12
C GLY A 69 -1.89 -8.53 -8.85
N ALA A 70 -0.63 -8.18 -8.61
CA ALA A 70 0.16 -8.66 -7.47
C ALA A 70 -0.47 -8.29 -6.11
N ARG A 71 -1.09 -7.12 -6.00
CA ARG A 71 -1.65 -6.63 -4.72
C ARG A 71 -2.83 -7.47 -4.26
N ARG A 72 -3.68 -7.87 -5.22
CA ARG A 72 -4.77 -8.82 -4.98
C ARG A 72 -4.25 -10.17 -4.53
N ILE A 73 -3.18 -10.67 -5.15
CA ILE A 73 -2.54 -11.94 -4.76
C ILE A 73 -2.02 -11.85 -3.32
N TRP A 74 -1.35 -10.75 -2.95
CA TRP A 74 -0.88 -10.53 -1.58
C TRP A 74 -2.01 -10.45 -0.57
N ARG A 75 -3.09 -9.70 -0.88
CA ARG A 75 -4.26 -9.61 0.00
C ARG A 75 -4.88 -10.97 0.26
N LEU A 76 -5.07 -11.77 -0.79
CA LEU A 76 -5.67 -13.09 -0.68
C LEU A 76 -4.71 -14.08 0.02
N GLY A 77 -3.44 -14.12 -0.38
CA GLY A 77 -2.45 -15.02 0.21
C GLY A 77 -2.19 -14.75 1.69
N LEU A 78 -1.99 -13.49 2.07
CA LEU A 78 -1.70 -13.12 3.46
C LEU A 78 -2.98 -12.97 4.29
N GLY A 79 -4.00 -12.28 3.79
CA GLY A 79 -5.25 -12.05 4.50
C GLY A 79 -6.07 -13.31 4.62
N THR A 80 -6.55 -13.84 3.49
CA THR A 80 -7.40 -15.04 3.47
C THR A 80 -6.61 -16.31 3.77
N GLY A 81 -5.40 -16.44 3.23
CA GLY A 81 -4.53 -17.60 3.46
C GLY A 81 -3.94 -17.59 4.87
N VAL A 82 -2.84 -16.86 5.07
CA VAL A 82 -2.06 -16.92 6.32
C VAL A 82 -2.89 -16.55 7.53
N ILE A 83 -3.52 -15.36 7.54
CA ILE A 83 -4.25 -14.89 8.71
C ILE A 83 -5.56 -15.67 8.91
N GLY A 84 -6.23 -16.06 7.82
CA GLY A 84 -7.41 -16.92 7.87
C GLY A 84 -7.12 -18.33 8.43
N GLY A 85 -5.99 -18.94 8.08
CA GLY A 85 -5.58 -20.23 8.66
C GLY A 85 -5.01 -20.12 10.09
N TYR A 86 -4.39 -18.97 10.39
CA TYR A 86 -3.85 -18.63 11.70
C TYR A 86 -4.95 -18.43 12.75
N THR A 87 -6.02 -17.71 12.41
CA THR A 87 -7.17 -17.49 13.31
C THR A 87 -8.15 -18.66 13.28
N THR A 88 -9.01 -18.79 14.30
CA THR A 88 -10.01 -19.88 14.35
C THR A 88 -11.27 -19.47 15.09
N TYR A 89 -12.40 -19.56 14.40
CA TYR A 89 -13.72 -19.40 15.03
C TYR A 89 -14.29 -20.71 15.56
N SER A 90 -14.02 -21.84 14.89
CA SER A 90 -14.56 -23.15 15.31
C SER A 90 -14.02 -23.58 16.67
N THR A 91 -12.71 -23.41 16.91
CA THR A 91 -12.10 -23.70 18.21
C THR A 91 -12.66 -22.79 19.30
N PHE A 92 -12.81 -21.49 19.01
CA PHE A 92 -13.41 -20.52 19.92
C PHE A 92 -14.84 -20.91 20.34
N ILE A 93 -15.67 -21.36 19.39
CA ILE A 93 -17.04 -21.82 19.68
C ILE A 93 -17.03 -23.11 20.50
N LEU A 94 -16.22 -24.10 20.15
CA LEU A 94 -16.11 -25.35 20.93
C LEU A 94 -15.65 -25.09 22.37
N GLU A 95 -14.69 -24.19 22.57
CA GLU A 95 -14.22 -23.78 23.90
C GLU A 95 -15.28 -23.04 24.71
N THR A 96 -16.15 -22.27 24.04
CA THR A 96 -17.28 -21.58 24.66
C THR A 96 -18.36 -22.59 25.06
N ASP A 97 -18.72 -23.50 24.15
CA ASP A 97 -19.71 -24.55 24.35
C ASP A 97 -19.32 -25.52 25.47
N THR A 98 -18.06 -25.95 25.50
CA THR A 98 -17.51 -26.80 26.57
C THR A 98 -17.64 -26.13 27.95
N ARG A 99 -17.52 -24.81 28.02
CA ARG A 99 -17.68 -24.06 29.28
C ARG A 99 -19.13 -23.91 29.69
N ILE A 100 -20.05 -23.76 28.73
CA ILE A 100 -21.50 -23.73 29.01
C ILE A 100 -21.94 -25.08 29.55
N THR A 101 -21.55 -26.18 28.89
CA THR A 101 -21.88 -27.55 29.30
C THR A 101 -21.21 -27.95 30.62
N GLY A 102 -20.03 -27.41 30.91
CA GLY A 102 -19.35 -27.52 32.21
C GLY A 102 -19.92 -26.65 33.33
N HIS A 103 -21.13 -26.08 33.18
CA HIS A 103 -21.81 -25.19 34.15
C HIS A 103 -21.07 -23.87 34.46
N ALA A 104 -20.08 -23.48 33.66
CA ALA A 104 -19.30 -22.25 33.83
C ALA A 104 -19.80 -21.13 32.89
N VAL A 105 -21.11 -20.89 32.85
CA VAL A 105 -21.77 -19.99 31.88
C VAL A 105 -21.25 -18.56 31.95
N ALA A 106 -21.01 -18.02 33.15
CA ALA A 106 -20.48 -16.67 33.31
C ALA A 106 -19.10 -16.50 32.66
N LEU A 107 -18.23 -17.51 32.79
CA LEU A 107 -16.90 -17.52 32.15
C LEU A 107 -17.01 -17.65 30.63
N ALA A 108 -17.96 -18.46 30.13
CA ALA A 108 -18.21 -18.60 28.70
C ALA A 108 -18.66 -17.26 28.07
N LEU A 109 -19.60 -16.56 28.72
CA LEU A 109 -20.06 -15.24 28.28
C LEU A 109 -18.93 -14.20 28.34
N GLY A 110 -18.15 -14.20 29.42
CA GLY A 110 -16.96 -13.35 29.53
C GLY A 110 -15.96 -13.60 28.40
N TYR A 111 -15.67 -14.87 28.10
CA TYR A 111 -14.77 -15.25 27.01
C TYR A 111 -15.27 -14.76 25.65
N LEU A 112 -16.57 -14.91 25.37
CA LEU A 112 -17.19 -14.48 24.14
C LEU A 112 -17.14 -12.97 23.97
N VAL A 113 -17.54 -12.22 25.00
CA VAL A 113 -17.53 -10.75 24.98
C VAL A 113 -16.11 -10.22 24.84
N ILE A 114 -15.16 -10.72 25.64
CA ILE A 114 -13.76 -10.28 25.57
C ILE A 114 -13.18 -10.56 24.18
N SER A 115 -13.38 -11.76 23.64
CA SER A 115 -12.83 -12.13 22.32
C SER A 115 -13.34 -11.21 21.21
N VAL A 116 -14.64 -10.88 21.21
CA VAL A 116 -15.23 -10.00 20.20
C VAL A 116 -14.84 -8.55 20.40
N VAL A 117 -15.03 -7.99 21.60
CA VAL A 117 -14.80 -6.56 21.87
C VAL A 117 -13.32 -6.22 21.75
N VAL A 118 -12.45 -7.01 22.38
CA VAL A 118 -11.00 -6.79 22.28
C VAL A 118 -10.50 -7.10 20.88
N GLY A 119 -11.07 -8.10 20.19
CA GLY A 119 -10.74 -8.40 18.80
C GLY A 119 -11.04 -7.23 17.86
N LEU A 120 -12.21 -6.61 18.00
CA LEU A 120 -12.58 -5.40 17.25
C LEU A 120 -11.65 -4.22 17.58
N PHE A 121 -11.33 -4.04 18.85
CA PHE A 121 -10.37 -3.01 19.27
C PHE A 121 -8.98 -3.24 18.65
N CYS A 122 -8.47 -4.48 18.70
CA CYS A 122 -7.23 -4.88 18.06
C CYS A 122 -7.26 -4.62 16.55
N ALA A 123 -8.36 -4.95 15.86
CA ALA A 123 -8.51 -4.65 14.44
C ALA A 123 -8.46 -3.13 14.17
N GLY A 124 -9.12 -2.31 14.99
CA GLY A 124 -9.06 -0.84 14.88
C GLY A 124 -7.66 -0.26 15.11
N LEU A 125 -6.91 -0.79 16.07
CA LEU A 125 -5.50 -0.46 16.26
C LEU A 125 -4.66 -0.88 15.05
N GLY A 126 -4.95 -2.05 14.50
CA GLY A 126 -4.34 -2.56 13.27
C GLY A 126 -4.53 -1.59 12.11
N ILE A 127 -5.78 -1.20 11.84
CA ILE A 127 -6.13 -0.22 10.80
C ILE A 127 -5.33 1.07 10.98
N SER A 128 -5.36 1.65 12.18
CA SER A 128 -4.61 2.88 12.50
C SER A 128 -3.11 2.74 12.24
N ALA A 129 -2.52 1.57 12.52
CA ALA A 129 -1.12 1.29 12.23
C ALA A 129 -0.85 1.12 10.72
N GLY A 130 -1.74 0.42 10.01
CA GLY A 130 -1.67 0.20 8.57
C GLY A 130 -1.73 1.50 7.77
N GLU A 131 -2.61 2.41 8.17
CA GLU A 131 -2.75 3.74 7.57
C GLU A 131 -1.45 4.54 7.74
N ARG A 132 -0.90 4.60 8.96
CA ARG A 132 0.37 5.29 9.24
C ARG A 132 1.51 4.74 8.40
N LEU A 133 1.58 3.41 8.24
CA LEU A 133 2.62 2.78 7.43
C LEU A 133 2.47 3.10 5.94
N GLY A 134 1.24 3.09 5.43
CA GLY A 134 0.92 3.46 4.05
C GLY A 134 1.28 4.91 3.74
N ASN A 135 0.87 5.83 4.62
CA ASN A 135 1.14 7.27 4.48
C ASN A 135 2.65 7.57 4.50
N ARG A 136 3.42 6.93 5.39
CA ARG A 136 4.90 7.05 5.41
C ARG A 136 5.53 6.58 4.11
N ARG A 137 5.05 5.48 3.54
CA ARG A 137 5.55 4.96 2.26
C ARG A 137 5.28 5.95 1.12
N ASN A 138 4.07 6.50 1.07
CA ASN A 138 3.66 7.46 0.05
C ASN A 138 4.45 8.78 0.17
N ALA A 139 4.66 9.28 1.40
CA ALA A 139 5.49 10.46 1.64
C ALA A 139 6.96 10.24 1.22
N ARG A 140 7.54 9.08 1.54
CA ARG A 140 8.89 8.72 1.10
C ARG A 140 8.98 8.65 -0.43
N ALA A 141 7.99 8.06 -1.09
CA ALA A 141 7.94 8.01 -2.55
C ALA A 141 7.86 9.40 -3.19
N ALA A 142 7.15 10.36 -2.57
CA ALA A 142 7.08 11.74 -3.05
C ALA A 142 8.39 12.54 -2.86
N SER A 143 9.22 12.18 -1.87
CA SER A 143 10.50 12.85 -1.60
C SER A 143 11.65 12.43 -2.55
N LEU A 144 11.58 11.26 -3.17
CA LEU A 144 12.62 10.73 -4.06
C LEU A 144 12.74 11.48 -5.42
N PRO A 145 11.63 11.90 -6.08
CA PRO A 145 11.68 12.73 -7.28
C PRO A 145 12.35 14.10 -7.06
N ALA A 146 12.15 14.72 -5.90
CA ALA A 146 12.74 16.02 -5.58
C ALA A 146 14.28 15.94 -5.48
N ALA A 147 14.82 14.89 -4.86
CA ALA A 147 16.26 14.67 -4.78
C ALA A 147 16.91 14.42 -6.16
N GLN A 148 16.20 13.77 -7.08
CA GLN A 148 16.66 13.58 -8.46
C GLN A 148 16.63 14.88 -9.28
N SER A 149 15.61 15.72 -9.09
CA SER A 149 15.53 17.04 -9.75
C SER A 149 16.63 18.01 -9.29
N VAL A 150 16.98 17.99 -8.00
CA VAL A 150 18.08 18.81 -7.44
C VAL A 150 19.44 18.28 -7.90
N ALA A 151 19.64 16.96 -7.96
CA ALA A 151 20.86 16.37 -8.50
C ALA A 151 21.06 16.66 -10.00
N GLN A 152 19.98 16.67 -10.80
CA GLN A 152 20.02 17.08 -12.20
C GLN A 152 20.29 18.59 -12.36
N THR A 153 19.72 19.42 -11.49
CA THR A 153 19.94 20.88 -11.51
C THR A 153 21.39 21.23 -11.14
N ILE A 154 21.98 20.54 -10.16
CA ILE A 154 23.37 20.77 -9.74
C ILE A 154 24.37 20.19 -10.76
N GLY A 155 24.06 19.07 -11.41
CA GLY A 155 24.90 18.49 -12.47
C GLY A 155 24.92 19.30 -13.77
N ALA A 156 23.89 20.12 -14.03
CA ALA A 156 23.79 20.96 -15.22
C ALA A 156 24.55 22.31 -15.11
N SER A 157 25.02 22.70 -13.92
CA SER A 157 25.65 24.00 -13.66
C SER A 157 27.15 23.93 -13.35
N THR A 158 27.88 22.93 -13.88
CA THR A 158 29.35 22.97 -13.82
C THR A 158 29.83 24.12 -14.72
N PRO A 159 30.46 25.18 -14.18
CA PRO A 159 30.97 26.26 -15.02
C PRO A 159 32.10 25.69 -15.88
N THR A 160 31.95 25.69 -17.19
CA THR A 160 33.07 25.54 -18.11
C THR A 160 34.01 26.72 -17.87
N VAL A 161 35.07 26.50 -17.10
CA VAL A 161 36.15 27.47 -16.95
C VAL A 161 36.85 27.53 -18.30
N ASP A 162 36.57 28.59 -19.05
CA ASP A 162 37.22 28.89 -20.32
C ASP A 162 38.71 29.16 -20.04
N ALA A 163 39.54 28.17 -20.36
CA ALA A 163 40.99 28.27 -20.27
C ALA A 163 41.53 28.71 -21.63
N THR A 164 41.54 30.02 -21.89
CA THR A 164 42.23 30.62 -23.03
C THR A 164 43.24 31.68 -22.57
N ALA A 165 44.52 31.29 -22.53
CA ALA A 165 45.74 32.11 -22.53
C ALA A 165 46.95 31.13 -22.58
N HIS A 166 48.06 31.27 -23.31
CA HIS A 166 48.62 32.28 -24.21
C HIS A 166 49.97 31.74 -24.77
N GLY A 167 50.35 32.07 -26.02
CA GLY A 167 51.74 32.04 -26.58
C GLY A 167 52.10 30.85 -27.50
N ALA A 168 52.18 31.02 -28.83
CA ALA A 168 53.37 31.45 -29.65
C ALA A 168 54.12 30.21 -30.21
N ASP A 169 54.66 30.10 -31.42
CA ASP A 169 54.79 30.87 -32.68
C ASP A 169 55.30 29.85 -33.75
N ASP A 170 55.38 30.26 -35.02
CA ASP A 170 56.14 29.74 -36.18
C ASP A 170 55.35 29.10 -37.35
N GLY A 171 55.18 29.91 -38.41
CA GLY A 171 55.70 29.55 -39.75
C GLY A 171 54.68 29.35 -40.89
N PRO A 172 54.83 30.03 -42.05
CA PRO A 172 53.74 30.20 -43.03
C PRO A 172 53.79 29.21 -44.20
N ASN A 173 52.63 28.84 -44.76
CA ASN A 173 52.54 28.47 -46.17
C ASN A 173 51.19 28.88 -46.78
N ALA A 174 51.29 29.49 -47.95
CA ALA A 174 50.21 30.05 -48.74
C ALA A 174 49.48 28.97 -49.55
N THR A 175 48.18 29.17 -49.82
CA THR A 175 47.59 29.36 -51.17
C THR A 175 46.12 28.95 -51.21
N GLY A 176 45.28 29.86 -51.73
CA GLY A 176 44.17 29.56 -52.64
C GLY A 176 42.88 28.95 -52.08
N SER A 177 41.81 29.74 -52.02
CA SER A 177 40.64 29.58 -52.89
C SER A 177 39.44 30.35 -52.34
N ALA A 178 38.88 31.22 -53.17
CA ALA A 178 37.69 32.01 -52.92
C ALA A 178 36.41 31.16 -52.90
N GLY A 179 35.39 31.64 -52.19
CA GLY A 179 34.03 31.10 -52.21
C GLY A 179 33.12 31.79 -51.21
N ASN A 180 32.54 32.93 -51.62
CA ASN A 180 31.58 33.74 -50.85
C ASN A 180 30.14 33.24 -51.08
N GLY A 181 29.32 33.22 -50.02
CA GLY A 181 27.90 32.89 -50.09
C GLY A 181 27.14 33.11 -48.78
N SER A 182 26.63 34.35 -48.60
CA SER A 182 25.25 34.73 -48.23
C SER A 182 24.33 33.61 -47.68
N ALA A 183 23.46 33.77 -46.67
CA ALA A 183 22.95 34.93 -45.95
C ALA A 183 22.09 34.46 -44.75
N SER A 184 21.85 35.39 -43.83
CA SER A 184 20.69 35.64 -42.96
C SER A 184 19.67 34.54 -42.68
N ASN A 185 19.38 34.32 -41.40
CA ASN A 185 18.06 33.90 -40.96
C ASN A 185 17.64 34.70 -39.73
N ASP A 186 16.86 35.76 -39.97
CA ASP A 186 16.04 36.42 -38.96
C ASP A 186 14.82 35.54 -38.66
N ASN A 187 14.47 35.34 -37.39
CA ASN A 187 13.05 35.22 -37.08
C ASN A 187 12.69 35.77 -35.70
N VAL A 188 11.55 36.44 -35.73
CA VAL A 188 11.06 37.50 -34.87
C VAL A 188 10.15 36.95 -33.79
N SER A 189 10.13 37.70 -32.69
CA SER A 189 9.23 37.60 -31.56
C SER A 189 7.80 38.04 -31.90
N SER A 190 6.81 37.26 -31.50
CA SER A 190 5.43 37.70 -31.17
C SER A 190 4.84 36.59 -30.26
N GLY A 191 4.21 36.82 -29.10
CA GLY A 191 3.48 37.97 -28.62
C GLY A 191 1.98 37.71 -28.80
N ASN A 192 1.30 37.04 -27.86
CA ASN A 192 -0.14 37.24 -27.66
C ASN A 192 -0.60 36.89 -26.24
N ALA A 193 -1.57 37.68 -25.77
CA ALA A 193 -2.03 37.87 -24.42
C ALA A 193 -3.20 36.96 -24.01
N GLY A 194 -3.30 36.77 -22.69
CA GLY A 194 -4.54 36.94 -21.91
C GLY A 194 -5.73 36.00 -22.15
N ASN A 195 -6.02 35.15 -21.16
CA ASN A 195 -7.39 34.99 -20.68
C ASN A 195 -7.43 34.62 -19.20
N SER A 196 -8.21 35.38 -18.45
CA SER A 196 -8.54 35.28 -17.04
C SER A 196 -9.79 34.42 -16.81
N GLY A 197 -9.80 33.59 -15.77
CA GLY A 197 -11.04 32.94 -15.30
C GLY A 197 -10.78 31.91 -14.20
N ALA A 198 -10.98 32.33 -12.95
CA ALA A 198 -10.96 31.48 -11.75
C ALA A 198 -12.34 30.76 -11.55
N PRO A 199 -12.47 29.85 -10.56
CA PRO A 199 -13.20 28.59 -10.68
C PRO A 199 -14.66 28.63 -10.21
N ASP A 200 -15.51 27.80 -10.83
CA ASP A 200 -16.90 27.60 -10.43
C ASP A 200 -17.01 26.45 -9.40
N ALA A 201 -17.52 26.81 -8.23
CA ALA A 201 -17.81 25.92 -7.12
C ALA A 201 -19.27 25.45 -7.25
N GLY A 202 -19.47 24.20 -7.63
CA GLY A 202 -20.82 23.65 -7.61
C GLY A 202 -20.92 22.28 -8.23
N HIS A 203 -20.61 21.22 -7.48
CA HIS A 203 -21.17 19.87 -7.68
C HIS A 203 -21.17 19.04 -6.38
N ALA A 204 -21.27 19.70 -5.23
CA ALA A 204 -21.44 19.10 -3.91
C ALA A 204 -22.77 19.55 -3.28
N ALA A 205 -23.91 19.19 -3.87
CA ALA A 205 -25.23 19.39 -3.23
C ALA A 205 -26.42 18.60 -3.82
N ALA A 206 -26.28 17.81 -4.90
CA ALA A 206 -27.45 17.36 -5.68
C ALA A 206 -27.69 15.84 -5.80
N ARG A 207 -27.28 15.02 -4.83
CA ARG A 207 -27.65 13.58 -4.81
C ARG A 207 -28.07 13.01 -3.45
N ALA A 208 -28.64 13.84 -2.58
CA ALA A 208 -29.15 13.43 -1.27
C ALA A 208 -30.70 13.33 -1.17
N ASN A 209 -31.46 13.38 -2.27
CA ASN A 209 -32.93 13.43 -2.15
C ASN A 209 -33.75 12.60 -3.17
N ALA A 210 -33.27 11.41 -3.54
CA ALA A 210 -33.98 10.56 -4.53
C ALA A 210 -34.20 9.10 -4.07
N GLN A 211 -34.48 8.87 -2.78
CA GLN A 211 -34.86 7.51 -2.34
C GLN A 211 -35.83 7.46 -1.14
N LYS A 212 -36.72 8.45 -1.01
CA LYS A 212 -37.96 8.34 -0.24
C LYS A 212 -39.15 8.65 -1.14
N GLY A 213 -39.87 7.61 -1.56
CA GLY A 213 -41.14 7.76 -2.26
C GLY A 213 -41.41 6.63 -3.24
N GLY A 214 -42.24 5.67 -2.82
CA GLY A 214 -42.95 4.79 -3.74
C GLY A 214 -42.57 3.32 -3.66
N ARG A 215 -43.23 2.60 -2.75
CA ARG A 215 -44.16 1.54 -3.16
C ARG A 215 -45.00 1.09 -1.96
N SER A 216 -46.31 1.24 -2.21
CA SER A 216 -47.47 0.58 -1.61
C SER A 216 -47.22 -0.78 -1.00
#